data_AF-A0A534GWV9-F1
#
_entry.id   AF-A0A534GWV9-F1
#
_cell.length_a   1.000
_cell.length_b   1.000
_cell.length_c   1.000
_cell.angle_alpha   90.00
_cell.angle_beta   90.00
_cell.angle_gamma   90.00
#
_symmetry.space_group_name_H-M   'P 1'
#
loop_
_entity.id
_entity.type
_entity.pdbx_description
1 polymer ?
#
loop_
_entity_poly.entity_id
_entity_poly.type
_entity_poly.pdbx_seq_one_letter_code
_entity_poly.pdbx_strand_id
1 'polypeptide(L)'
;MVDRREFITVAGSLVAACVASSLGRAARATTPPASEAAERLNALFDVFMEERFEKNPDMLTILGLDKGKYAWAKSKLTEASLQWVRESKQDNASRLKRLRAFDRGTLSEADLVNYDTVEYQLETTARTGPFEYGDGVRPYVVSQLTGSYQSVPTFLDRQ
;
A
#
# COMPACT_ATOMS: atom_id res chain seq x y z
N MET A 1 26.99 -7.13 -45.00
CA MET A 1 26.66 -6.36 -43.78
C MET A 1 25.32 -6.90 -43.29
N VAL A 2 25.28 -7.64 -42.19
CA VAL A 2 24.04 -8.24 -41.67
C VAL A 2 23.25 -7.15 -40.94
N ASP A 3 21.97 -6.99 -41.29
CA ASP A 3 21.09 -5.99 -40.67
C ASP A 3 20.72 -6.43 -39.24
N ARG A 4 20.94 -5.54 -38.27
CA ARG A 4 20.66 -5.78 -36.85
C ARG A 4 19.20 -6.21 -36.60
N ARG A 5 18.26 -5.76 -37.45
CA ARG A 5 16.83 -6.05 -37.32
C ARG A 5 16.53 -7.50 -37.68
N GLU A 6 17.22 -8.02 -38.69
CA GLU A 6 17.11 -9.42 -39.13
C GLU A 6 17.68 -10.38 -38.06
N PHE A 7 18.79 -9.99 -37.43
CA PHE A 7 19.38 -10.79 -36.34
C PHE A 7 18.46 -10.87 -35.12
N ILE A 8 17.79 -9.77 -34.73
CA ILE A 8 16.87 -9.75 -33.59
C ILE A 8 15.59 -10.56 -33.87
N THR A 9 15.09 -10.55 -35.11
CA THR A 9 13.89 -11.33 -35.46
C THR A 9 14.17 -12.82 -35.49
N VAL A 10 15.31 -13.25 -36.02
CA VAL A 10 15.70 -14.66 -36.09
C VAL A 10 16.06 -15.23 -34.71
N ALA A 11 16.75 -14.46 -33.86
CA ALA A 11 17.08 -14.87 -32.50
C ALA A 11 15.83 -14.94 -31.58
N GLY A 12 14.83 -14.09 -31.82
CA GLY A 12 13.57 -14.09 -31.06
C GLY A 12 12.69 -15.32 -31.33
N SER A 13 12.72 -15.86 -32.56
CA SER A 13 11.89 -17.01 -32.94
C SER A 13 12.36 -18.37 -32.40
N LEU A 14 13.67 -18.54 -32.12
CA LEU A 14 14.19 -19.83 -31.62
C LEU A 14 13.99 -20.00 -30.10
N VAL A 15 13.88 -18.91 -29.34
CA VAL A 15 13.64 -18.96 -27.90
C VAL A 15 12.15 -19.12 -27.57
N ALA A 16 11.24 -18.63 -28.43
CA ALA A 16 9.80 -18.77 -28.17
C ALA A 16 9.27 -20.22 -28.28
N ALA A 17 9.90 -21.08 -29.09
CA ALA A 17 9.41 -22.44 -29.33
C ALA A 17 9.83 -23.47 -28.25
N CYS A 18 10.94 -23.26 -27.56
CA CYS A 18 11.47 -24.22 -26.58
C CYS A 18 11.02 -23.95 -25.13
N VAL A 19 10.44 -22.78 -24.84
CA VAL A 19 9.99 -22.42 -23.48
C VAL A 19 8.46 -22.49 -23.37
N ALA A 20 7.73 -22.50 -24.49
CA ALA A 20 6.26 -22.59 -24.49
C ALA A 20 5.72 -23.94 -23.98
N SER A 21 6.49 -25.03 -24.09
CA SER A 21 6.07 -26.37 -23.66
C SER A 21 6.30 -26.66 -22.17
N SER A 22 7.06 -25.82 -21.46
CA SER A 22 7.30 -25.95 -20.01
C SER A 22 6.49 -24.99 -19.14
N LEU A 23 5.93 -23.91 -19.71
CA LEU A 23 5.06 -22.96 -18.97
C LEU A 23 3.57 -23.36 -18.91
N GLY A 24 3.14 -24.39 -19.65
CA GLY A 24 1.74 -24.82 -19.69
C GLY A 24 1.19 -25.42 -18.38
N ARG A 25 2.01 -25.54 -17.32
CA ARG A 25 1.61 -26.17 -16.05
C ARG A 25 2.02 -25.40 -14.79
N ALA A 26 2.46 -24.15 -14.93
CA ALA A 26 2.56 -23.25 -13.79
C ALA A 26 1.14 -22.81 -13.38
N ALA A 27 0.52 -23.65 -12.56
CA ALA A 27 -0.54 -23.35 -11.62
C ALA A 27 -1.52 -22.24 -12.02
N ARG A 28 -2.61 -22.62 -12.70
CA ARG A 28 -3.89 -22.01 -12.34
C ARG A 28 -4.26 -22.54 -10.95
N ALA A 29 -3.70 -21.90 -9.93
CA ALA A 29 -4.25 -22.01 -8.59
C ALA A 29 -5.68 -21.47 -8.68
N THR A 30 -6.65 -22.37 -8.75
CA THR A 30 -8.03 -22.03 -8.45
C THR A 30 -8.03 -21.62 -6.98
N THR A 31 -8.05 -20.32 -6.73
CA THR A 31 -8.27 -19.77 -5.40
C THR A 31 -9.55 -20.42 -4.87
N PRO A 32 -9.50 -21.17 -3.75
CA PRO A 32 -10.70 -21.66 -3.12
C PRO A 32 -11.64 -20.49 -2.85
N PRO A 33 -12.97 -20.68 -2.89
CA PRO A 33 -13.89 -19.62 -2.48
C PRO A 33 -13.47 -19.09 -1.11
N ALA A 34 -13.41 -17.76 -0.98
CA ALA A 34 -12.98 -17.10 0.24
C ALA A 34 -13.85 -17.60 1.42
N SER A 35 -13.21 -17.92 2.54
CA SER A 35 -13.97 -18.21 3.75
C SER A 35 -14.68 -16.94 4.23
N GLU A 36 -15.76 -17.09 4.99
CA GLU A 36 -16.44 -15.94 5.60
C GLU A 36 -15.46 -15.09 6.45
N ALA A 37 -14.48 -15.73 7.10
CA ALA A 37 -13.44 -15.04 7.84
C ALA A 37 -12.53 -14.20 6.93
N ALA A 38 -12.15 -14.73 5.76
CA ALA A 38 -11.36 -14.01 4.76
C ALA A 38 -12.14 -12.83 4.17
N GLU A 39 -13.42 -12.99 3.85
CA GLU A 39 -14.28 -11.89 3.38
C GLU A 39 -14.38 -10.77 4.42
N ARG A 40 -14.58 -11.11 5.70
CA ARG A 40 -14.63 -10.14 6.80
C ARG A 40 -13.30 -9.43 7.01
N LEU A 41 -12.17 -10.15 6.89
CA LEU A 41 -10.84 -9.55 7.02
C LEU A 41 -10.55 -8.58 5.87
N ASN A 42 -10.86 -8.96 4.64
CA ASN A 42 -10.71 -8.09 3.48
C ASN A 42 -11.61 -6.86 3.57
N ALA A 43 -12.86 -7.02 4.03
CA ALA A 43 -13.74 -5.87 4.29
C ALA A 43 -13.17 -4.92 5.35
N LEU A 44 -12.48 -5.43 6.38
CA LEU A 44 -11.80 -4.57 7.35
C LEU A 44 -10.64 -3.80 6.69
N PHE A 45 -9.86 -4.44 5.81
CA PHE A 45 -8.79 -3.76 5.07
C PHE A 45 -9.33 -2.67 4.14
N ASP A 46 -10.47 -2.92 3.47
CA ASP A 46 -11.14 -1.90 2.66
C ASP A 46 -11.56 -0.69 3.50
N VAL A 47 -12.10 -0.91 4.71
CA VAL A 47 -12.41 0.16 5.65
C VAL A 47 -11.16 0.95 6.04
N PHE A 48 -10.05 0.28 6.36
CA PHE A 48 -8.80 0.97 6.70
C PHE A 48 -8.25 1.78 5.53
N MET A 49 -8.40 1.29 4.30
CA MET A 49 -8.01 1.99 3.09
C MET A 49 -8.86 3.23 2.84
N GLU A 50 -10.18 3.12 2.99
CA GLU A 50 -11.08 4.28 2.85
C GLU A 50 -10.76 5.35 3.91
N GLU A 51 -10.61 4.98 5.18
CA GLU A 51 -10.19 5.91 6.25
C GLU A 51 -8.85 6.59 5.94
N ARG A 52 -7.93 5.87 5.29
CA ARG A 52 -6.64 6.44 4.85
C ARG A 52 -6.85 7.44 3.72
N PHE A 53 -7.68 7.12 2.72
CA PHE A 53 -7.97 7.99 1.59
C PHE A 53 -8.66 9.28 1.99
N GLU A 54 -9.64 9.23 2.89
CA GLU A 54 -10.36 10.41 3.38
C GLU A 54 -9.42 11.48 3.96
N LYS A 55 -8.30 11.05 4.53
CA LYS A 55 -7.39 11.93 5.23
C LYS A 55 -6.03 12.15 4.55
N ASN A 56 -5.79 11.55 3.38
CA ASN A 56 -4.54 11.68 2.62
C ASN A 56 -4.82 12.06 1.15
N PRO A 57 -5.24 13.32 0.88
CA PRO A 57 -5.55 13.77 -0.48
C PRO A 57 -4.36 13.62 -1.44
N ASP A 58 -3.13 13.85 -0.97
CA ASP A 58 -1.91 13.73 -1.79
C ASP A 58 -1.74 12.31 -2.32
N MET A 59 -2.08 11.31 -1.50
CA MET A 59 -2.02 9.89 -1.88
C MET A 59 -3.06 9.58 -2.96
N LEU A 60 -4.27 10.13 -2.85
CA LEU A 60 -5.30 9.97 -3.87
C LEU A 60 -4.83 10.54 -5.22
N THR A 61 -4.20 11.72 -5.20
CA THR A 61 -3.63 12.34 -6.40
C THR A 61 -2.46 11.53 -6.98
N ILE A 62 -1.51 11.07 -6.14
CA ILE A 62 -0.38 10.22 -6.57
C ILE A 62 -0.86 8.92 -7.21
N LEU A 63 -1.95 8.34 -6.71
CA LEU A 63 -2.55 7.12 -7.27
C LEU A 63 -3.44 7.38 -8.50
N GLY A 64 -3.64 8.63 -8.91
CA GLY A 64 -4.56 9.01 -9.99
C GLY A 64 -6.04 8.75 -9.68
N LEU A 65 -6.36 8.63 -8.38
CA LEU A 65 -7.70 8.37 -7.86
C LEU A 65 -8.51 9.65 -7.63
N ASP A 66 -7.90 10.82 -7.79
CA ASP A 66 -8.45 12.18 -7.62
C ASP A 66 -9.55 12.58 -8.62
N LYS A 67 -10.42 11.64 -8.98
CA LYS A 67 -11.56 11.77 -9.90
C LYS A 67 -12.81 11.18 -9.25
N GLY A 68 -13.99 11.42 -9.85
CA GLY A 68 -15.25 10.86 -9.36
C GLY A 68 -15.48 11.21 -7.89
N LYS A 69 -15.68 10.19 -7.03
CA LYS A 69 -15.92 10.40 -5.59
C LYS A 69 -14.77 11.11 -4.85
N TYR A 70 -13.54 11.07 -5.38
CA TYR A 70 -12.36 11.71 -4.81
C TYR A 70 -11.91 12.95 -5.57
N ALA A 71 -12.74 13.52 -6.45
CA ALA A 71 -12.39 14.73 -7.21
C ALA A 71 -11.97 15.93 -6.32
N TRP A 72 -12.42 15.94 -5.07
CA TRP A 72 -12.06 16.94 -4.06
C TRP A 72 -10.57 16.93 -3.69
N ALA A 73 -9.86 15.82 -3.89
CA ALA A 73 -8.46 15.67 -3.46
C ALA A 73 -7.49 16.54 -4.28
N LYS A 74 -7.84 16.88 -5.54
CA LYS A 74 -6.99 17.64 -6.46
C LYS A 74 -6.51 18.99 -5.93
N SER A 75 -7.31 19.64 -5.09
CA SER A 75 -7.03 20.98 -4.59
C SER A 75 -6.67 20.98 -3.11
N LYS A 76 -6.28 19.84 -2.54
CA LYS A 76 -5.98 19.70 -1.11
C LYS A 76 -4.60 19.10 -0.91
N LEU A 77 -4.02 19.46 0.23
CA LEU A 77 -2.81 18.82 0.76
C LEU A 77 -3.12 18.09 2.07
N THR A 78 -2.38 17.02 2.37
CA THR A 78 -2.48 16.32 3.65
C THR A 78 -2.15 17.27 4.79
N GLU A 79 -2.96 17.25 5.84
CA GLU A 79 -2.72 18.08 7.02
C GLU A 79 -1.45 17.60 7.76
N ALA A 80 -0.65 18.54 8.25
CA ALA A 80 0.60 18.26 8.98
C ALA A 80 0.65 18.95 10.36
N SER A 81 -0.52 19.21 10.97
CA SER A 81 -0.62 19.85 12.28
C SER A 81 -0.28 18.88 13.42
N LEU A 82 0.03 19.41 14.61
CA LEU A 82 0.20 18.56 15.81
C LEU A 82 -1.11 17.88 16.24
N GLN A 83 -2.26 18.48 15.90
CA GLN A 83 -3.56 17.86 16.12
C GLN A 83 -3.70 16.61 15.25
N TRP A 84 -3.41 16.74 13.97
CA TRP A 84 -3.38 15.64 13.03
C TRP A 84 -2.47 14.49 13.50
N VAL A 85 -1.28 14.80 14.02
CA VAL A 85 -0.38 13.78 14.58
C VAL A 85 -1.04 13.01 15.73
N ARG A 86 -1.69 13.69 16.68
CA ARG A 86 -2.40 13.02 17.79
C ARG A 86 -3.56 12.16 17.30
N GLU A 87 -4.35 12.65 16.36
CA GLU A 87 -5.45 11.90 15.75
C GLU A 87 -4.94 10.66 15.01
N SER A 88 -3.85 10.76 14.26
CA SER A 88 -3.25 9.61 13.56
C SER A 88 -2.80 8.49 14.51
N LYS A 89 -2.30 8.84 15.72
CA LYS A 89 -1.97 7.85 16.77
C LYS A 89 -3.23 7.14 17.28
N GLN A 90 -4.31 7.89 17.50
CA GLN A 90 -5.60 7.33 17.93
C GLN A 90 -6.20 6.42 16.86
N ASP A 91 -6.15 6.84 15.59
CA ASP A 91 -6.60 6.02 14.46
C ASP A 91 -5.80 4.72 14.36
N ASN A 92 -4.47 4.78 14.50
CA ASN A 92 -3.62 3.59 14.49
C ASN A 92 -3.98 2.62 15.64
N ALA A 93 -4.18 3.14 16.85
CA ALA A 93 -4.61 2.34 17.99
C ALA A 93 -5.98 1.68 17.74
N SER A 94 -6.93 2.42 17.14
CA SER A 94 -8.24 1.89 16.75
C SER A 94 -8.14 0.79 15.69
N ARG A 95 -7.30 0.97 14.66
CA ARG A 95 -7.05 -0.06 13.62
C ARG A 95 -6.43 -1.32 14.22
N LEU A 96 -5.41 -1.16 15.06
CA LEU A 96 -4.76 -2.30 15.73
C LEU A 96 -5.74 -3.07 16.61
N LYS A 97 -6.60 -2.37 17.36
CA LYS A 97 -7.65 -3.01 18.17
C LYS A 97 -8.66 -3.78 17.32
N ARG A 98 -9.13 -3.19 16.21
CA ARG A 98 -10.10 -3.83 15.30
C ARG A 98 -9.50 -5.05 14.60
N LEU A 99 -8.24 -4.98 14.19
CA LEU A 99 -7.53 -6.11 13.59
C LEU A 99 -7.39 -7.26 14.59
N ARG A 100 -6.90 -6.98 15.80
CA ARG A 100 -6.72 -7.99 16.87
C ARG A 100 -8.00 -8.61 17.42
N ALA A 101 -9.17 -8.12 17.01
CA ALA A 101 -10.44 -8.75 17.32
C ALA A 101 -10.73 -10.00 16.47
N PHE A 102 -9.97 -10.23 15.40
CA PHE A 102 -10.07 -11.43 14.57
C PHE A 102 -9.43 -12.63 15.27
N ASP A 103 -10.11 -13.78 15.22
CA ASP A 103 -9.52 -15.04 15.64
C ASP A 103 -8.59 -15.58 14.53
N ARG A 104 -7.28 -15.52 14.80
CA ARG A 104 -6.23 -16.02 13.91
C ARG A 104 -6.44 -17.49 13.53
N GLY A 105 -7.02 -18.31 14.40
CA GLY A 105 -7.27 -19.72 14.14
C GLY A 105 -8.30 -19.99 13.03
N THR A 106 -9.07 -18.96 12.63
CA THR A 106 -10.09 -19.05 11.58
C THR A 106 -9.58 -18.64 10.19
N LEU A 107 -8.36 -18.14 10.11
CA LEU A 107 -7.77 -17.61 8.88
C LEU A 107 -6.99 -18.70 8.13
N SER A 108 -7.01 -18.64 6.79
CA SER A 108 -6.14 -19.48 5.97
C SER A 108 -4.67 -19.04 6.11
N GLU A 109 -3.72 -19.86 5.67
CA GLU A 109 -2.30 -19.49 5.67
C GLU A 109 -2.02 -18.20 4.88
N ALA A 110 -2.70 -18.01 3.75
CA ALA A 110 -2.55 -16.80 2.94
C ALA A 110 -3.12 -15.56 3.65
N ASP A 111 -4.28 -15.69 4.30
CA ASP A 111 -4.90 -14.61 5.06
C ASP A 111 -4.09 -14.24 6.31
N LEU A 112 -3.47 -15.24 6.96
CA LEU A 112 -2.56 -15.03 8.09
C LEU A 112 -1.36 -14.17 7.71
N VAL A 113 -0.77 -14.37 6.53
CA VAL A 113 0.34 -13.54 6.06
C VAL A 113 -0.09 -12.08 5.91
N ASN A 114 -1.28 -11.83 5.34
CA ASN A 114 -1.82 -10.47 5.21
C ASN A 114 -2.11 -9.86 6.58
N TYR A 115 -2.77 -10.62 7.46
CA TYR A 115 -3.04 -10.22 8.84
C TYR A 115 -1.76 -9.82 9.58
N ASP A 116 -0.74 -10.69 9.56
CA ASP A 116 0.52 -10.49 10.27
C ASP A 116 1.30 -9.28 9.74
N THR A 117 1.26 -9.06 8.43
CA THR A 117 1.91 -7.91 7.80
C THR A 117 1.27 -6.60 8.26
N VAL A 118 -0.06 -6.53 8.28
CA VAL A 118 -0.78 -5.33 8.71
C VAL A 118 -0.62 -5.13 10.22
N GLU A 119 -0.71 -6.19 11.03
CA GLU A 119 -0.49 -6.12 12.48
C GLU A 119 0.92 -5.58 12.77
N TYR A 120 1.95 -6.12 12.12
CA TYR A 120 3.33 -5.67 12.30
C TYR A 120 3.50 -4.18 12.01
N GLN A 121 2.89 -3.67 10.93
CA GLN A 121 2.99 -2.25 10.56
C GLN A 121 2.27 -1.35 11.58
N LEU A 122 1.08 -1.75 12.03
CA LEU A 122 0.30 -1.01 13.02
C LEU A 122 0.99 -1.02 14.39
N GLU A 123 1.56 -2.15 14.81
CA GLU A 123 2.36 -2.26 16.03
C GLU A 123 3.62 -1.40 15.96
N THR A 124 4.34 -1.44 14.84
CA THR A 124 5.55 -0.64 14.64
C THR A 124 5.23 0.84 14.75
N THR A 125 4.10 1.28 14.19
CA THR A 125 3.61 2.64 14.35
C THR A 125 3.19 2.93 15.79
N ALA A 126 2.56 1.99 16.48
CA ALA A 126 2.16 2.17 17.88
C ALA A 126 3.36 2.38 18.83
N ARG A 127 4.53 1.82 18.51
CA ARG A 127 5.78 2.03 19.28
C ARG A 127 6.24 3.48 19.30
N THR A 128 5.75 4.33 18.38
CA THR A 128 6.06 5.76 18.36
C THR A 128 5.19 6.56 19.33
N GLY A 129 4.16 5.93 19.92
CA GLY A 129 3.20 6.54 20.83
C GLY A 129 3.81 7.42 21.93
N PRO A 130 4.86 6.98 22.65
CA PRO A 130 5.51 7.76 23.71
C PRO A 130 6.18 9.06 23.26
N PHE A 131 6.40 9.27 21.97
CA PHE A 131 7.13 10.44 21.45
C PHE A 131 6.15 11.49 20.91
N GLU A 132 6.17 12.70 21.47
CA GLU A 132 5.37 13.83 20.99
C GLU A 132 5.98 14.58 19.79
N TYR A 133 7.08 14.05 19.26
CA TYR A 133 7.84 14.63 18.16
C TYR A 133 8.05 13.60 17.03
N GLY A 134 8.55 14.08 15.90
CA GLY A 134 8.84 13.24 14.74
C GLY A 134 7.63 13.07 13.82
N ASP A 135 7.79 12.18 12.85
CA ASP A 135 6.83 11.89 11.81
C ASP A 135 6.76 10.37 11.62
N GLY A 136 5.80 9.74 12.29
CA GLY A 136 5.71 8.29 12.41
C GLY A 136 6.96 7.71 13.06
N VAL A 137 7.63 6.78 12.36
CA VAL A 137 8.87 6.13 12.82
C VAL A 137 10.13 6.99 12.62
N ARG A 138 9.98 8.20 12.06
CA ARG A 138 11.10 9.12 11.84
C ARG A 138 11.20 10.11 13.01
N PRO A 139 12.39 10.29 13.63
CA PRO A 139 12.54 11.21 14.76
C PRO A 139 12.49 12.70 14.36
N TYR A 140 12.73 13.03 13.09
CA TYR A 140 12.75 14.42 12.61
C TYR A 140 11.74 14.65 11.48
N VAL A 141 10.89 15.66 11.62
CA VAL A 141 9.91 16.10 10.61
C VAL A 141 10.59 16.72 9.38
N VAL A 142 11.77 17.31 9.61
CA VAL A 142 12.64 17.86 8.56
C VAL A 142 14.03 17.23 8.70
N SER A 143 14.54 16.66 7.62
CA SER A 143 15.88 16.11 7.52
C SER A 143 16.45 16.36 6.11
N GLN A 144 17.74 16.06 5.92
CA GLN A 144 18.36 16.08 4.58
C GLN A 144 17.71 15.10 3.60
N LEU A 145 17.05 14.04 4.08
CA LEU A 145 16.47 12.99 3.24
C LEU A 145 14.95 13.13 3.07
N THR A 146 14.25 13.75 4.02
CA THR A 146 12.77 13.80 4.07
C THR A 146 12.26 15.12 4.64
N GLY A 147 11.02 15.49 4.28
CA GLY A 147 10.31 16.61 4.90
C GLY A 147 9.48 17.39 3.89
N SER A 148 8.49 18.14 4.38
CA SER A 148 7.54 18.89 3.54
C SER A 148 8.20 19.91 2.63
N TYR A 149 9.34 20.49 3.05
CA TYR A 149 10.10 21.48 2.27
C TYR A 149 10.55 20.95 0.90
N GLN A 150 10.76 19.64 0.77
CA GLN A 150 11.12 19.01 -0.51
C GLN A 150 9.99 18.17 -1.10
N SER A 151 9.18 17.49 -0.27
CA SER A 151 8.15 16.57 -0.78
C SER A 151 6.96 17.31 -1.37
N VAL A 152 6.54 18.43 -0.78
CA VAL A 152 5.39 19.20 -1.30
C VAL A 152 5.71 19.86 -2.64
N PRO A 153 6.83 20.60 -2.82
CA PRO A 153 7.16 21.14 -4.14
C PRO A 153 7.34 20.04 -5.19
N THR A 154 7.99 18.93 -4.82
CA THR A 154 8.14 17.75 -5.69
C THR A 154 6.80 17.18 -6.13
N PHE A 155 5.83 17.06 -5.22
CA PHE A 155 4.49 16.59 -5.52
C PHE A 155 3.76 17.55 -6.46
N LEU A 156 3.81 18.86 -6.21
CA LEU A 156 3.13 19.87 -7.02
C LEU A 156 3.71 20.00 -8.43
N ASP A 157 5.02 19.77 -8.60
CA ASP A 157 5.70 19.80 -9.90
C ASP A 157 5.40 18.56 -10.77
N ARG A 158 5.10 17.42 -10.14
CA ARG A 158 4.96 16.13 -10.82
C ARG A 158 3.51 15.72 -11.16
N GLN A 159 2.54 16.62 -11.00
CA GLN A 159 1.14 16.36 -11.35
C GLN A 159 0.90 16.31 -12.86
#